data_AF-A0A293MNA2-F1
#
_entry.id   AF-A0A293MNA2-F1
#
_cell.length_a   1.000
_cell.length_b   1.000
_cell.length_c   1.000
_cell.angle_alpha   90.00
_cell.angle_beta   90.00
_cell.angle_gamma   90.00
#
_symmetry.space_group_name_H-M   'P 1'
#
loop_
_entity.id
_entity.type
_entity.pdbx_description
1 polymer ?
#
loop_
_entity_poly.entity_id
_entity_poly.type
_entity_poly.pdbx_seq_one_letter_code
_entity_poly.pdbx_strand_id
1 'polypeptide(L)'
;MVAAIAEQVFHTGFVHADPHPGNVFVQKNSNGKARIVLLDHGLYEFIPKENRVSLSQLWRCIIMNDKEGMQKHSLELGVASKTAFDHSLVTRA
;
A
#
# COMPACT_ATOMS: atom_id res chain seq x y z
N MET A 1 -12.76 1.72 1.44
CA MET A 1 -11.69 1.06 0.69
C MET A 1 -10.30 1.52 1.15
N VAL A 2 -9.97 2.81 1.06
CA VAL A 2 -8.64 3.35 1.48
C VAL A 2 -8.21 2.90 2.87
N ALA A 3 -9.07 3.07 3.89
CA ALA A 3 -8.77 2.63 5.25
C ALA A 3 -8.52 1.11 5.37
N ALA A 4 -9.23 0.28 4.61
CA ALA A 4 -9.04 -1.17 4.63
C ALA A 4 -7.70 -1.58 4.00
N ILE A 5 -7.27 -0.90 2.94
CA ILE A 5 -5.96 -1.13 2.32
C ILE A 5 -4.84 -0.62 3.25
N ALA A 6 -5.03 0.55 3.87
CA ALA A 6 -4.06 1.08 4.83
C ALA A 6 -3.88 0.16 6.03
N GLU A 7 -4.96 -0.43 6.55
CA GLU A 7 -4.92 -1.43 7.61
C GLU A 7 -4.10 -2.66 7.20
N GLN A 8 -4.34 -3.18 5.99
CA GLN A 8 -3.60 -4.32 5.45
C GLN A 8 -2.10 -4.03 5.30
N VAL A 9 -1.75 -2.88 4.73
CA VAL A 9 -0.36 -2.55 4.40
C VAL A 9 0.42 -2.08 5.64
N PHE A 10 -0.15 -1.20 6.45
CA PHE A 10 0.59 -0.52 7.53
C PHE A 10 0.35 -1.14 8.91
N HIS A 11 -0.80 -1.77 9.17
CA HIS A 11 -1.10 -2.34 10.48
C HIS A 11 -0.88 -3.85 10.56
N THR A 12 -1.62 -4.64 9.78
CA THR A 12 -1.59 -6.11 9.89
C THR A 12 -0.42 -6.71 9.10
N GLY A 13 -0.09 -6.13 7.94
CA GLY A 13 0.84 -6.69 6.97
C GLY A 13 0.30 -7.84 6.14
N PHE A 14 -0.96 -8.24 6.36
CA PHE A 14 -1.63 -9.26 5.54
C PHE A 14 -2.42 -8.56 4.44
N VAL A 15 -1.96 -8.70 3.19
CA VAL A 15 -2.40 -7.88 2.07
C VAL A 15 -3.00 -8.75 0.97
N HIS A 16 -4.16 -8.37 0.46
CA HIS A 16 -4.85 -9.05 -0.65
C HIS A 16 -4.07 -9.01 -1.98
N ALA A 17 -3.19 -8.03 -2.14
CA ALA A 17 -2.33 -7.72 -3.29
C ALA A 17 -3.03 -7.42 -4.62
N ASP A 18 -4.28 -7.82 -4.83
CA ASP A 18 -5.06 -7.47 -6.05
C ASP A 18 -6.49 -6.95 -5.77
N PRO A 19 -6.66 -5.74 -5.18
CA PRO A 19 -7.97 -5.17 -4.92
C PRO A 19 -8.62 -4.59 -6.19
N HIS A 20 -8.62 -5.33 -7.29
CA HIS A 20 -9.33 -4.97 -8.52
C HIS A 20 -10.84 -4.81 -8.25
N PRO A 21 -11.56 -3.87 -8.90
CA PRO A 21 -12.99 -3.67 -8.65
C PRO A 21 -13.85 -4.94 -8.80
N GLY A 22 -13.47 -5.84 -9.72
CA GLY A 22 -14.13 -7.14 -9.90
C GLY A 22 -14.06 -8.07 -8.68
N ASN A 23 -13.08 -7.90 -7.80
CA ASN A 23 -12.89 -8.72 -6.60
C ASN A 23 -13.60 -8.14 -5.37
N VAL A 24 -14.26 -6.98 -5.51
CA VAL A 24 -14.87 -6.24 -4.41
C VAL A 24 -16.37 -6.17 -4.65
N PHE A 25 -17.12 -6.86 -3.78
CA PHE A 25 -18.58 -6.82 -3.78
C PHE A 25 -19.12 -6.07 -2.56
N VAL A 26 -20.16 -5.27 -2.76
CA VAL A 26 -20.85 -4.56 -1.66
C VAL A 26 -22.17 -5.26 -1.39
N GLN A 27 -22.33 -5.73 -0.15
CA GLN A 27 -23.53 -6.46 0.26
C GLN A 27 -24.19 -5.78 1.46
N LYS A 28 -25.52 -5.78 1.50
CA LYS A 28 -26.27 -5.39 2.69
C LYS A 28 -26.25 -6.54 3.71
N ASN A 29 -25.87 -6.26 4.94
CA ASN A 29 -25.91 -7.25 6.02
C ASN A 29 -27.32 -7.34 6.63
N SER A 30 -27.51 -8.25 7.58
CA SER A 30 -28.79 -8.48 8.27
C SER A 30 -29.26 -7.28 9.12
N ASN A 31 -28.34 -6.43 9.59
CA ASN A 31 -28.67 -5.20 10.32
C ASN A 31 -28.85 -3.98 9.41
N GLY A 32 -28.89 -4.18 8.09
CA GLY A 32 -29.12 -3.15 7.09
C GLY A 32 -27.91 -2.29 6.71
N LYS A 33 -26.74 -2.49 7.34
CA LYS A 33 -25.49 -1.81 6.99
C LYS A 33 -24.80 -2.48 5.80
N ALA A 34 -24.07 -1.69 5.01
CA ALA A 34 -23.22 -2.22 3.95
C ALA A 34 -22.00 -2.93 4.54
N ARG A 35 -21.59 -4.04 3.91
CA ARG A 35 -20.31 -4.72 4.13
C ARG A 35 -19.60 -4.92 2.80
N ILE A 36 -18.28 -4.95 2.86
CA ILE A 36 -17.43 -5.32 1.73
C ILE A 36 -17.19 -6.82 1.80
N VAL A 37 -17.32 -7.49 0.66
CA VAL A 37 -17.01 -8.90 0.46
C VAL A 37 -15.89 -8.96 -0.57
N LEU A 38 -14.78 -9.62 -0.21
CA LEU A 38 -13.69 -9.92 -1.13
C LEU A 38 -13.99 -11.28 -1.77
N LEU A 39 -13.89 -11.36 -3.09
CA LEU A 39 -14.27 -12.56 -3.86
C LEU A 39 -13.07 -13.44 -4.19
N ASP A 40 -11.97 -12.81 -4.59
CA ASP A 40 -10.72 -13.49 -4.92
C ASP A 40 -9.85 -13.61 -3.66
N HIS A 41 -9.16 -14.74 -3.54
CA HIS A 41 -8.27 -15.02 -2.43
C HIS A 41 -6.91 -15.61 -2.87
N GLY A 42 -6.54 -15.47 -4.15
CA GLY A 42 -5.38 -16.13 -4.74
C GLY A 42 -4.03 -15.42 -4.55
N LEU A 43 -4.00 -14.14 -4.20
CA LEU A 43 -2.78 -13.31 -4.20
C LEU A 43 -2.44 -12.72 -2.81
N TYR A 44 -2.90 -13.34 -1.72
CA TYR A 44 -2.53 -12.83 -0.40
C TYR A 44 -1.03 -12.96 -0.15
N GLU A 45 -0.47 -11.91 0.43
CA GLU A 45 0.92 -11.86 0.82
C GLU A 45 1.07 -11.28 2.23
N PHE A 46 2.18 -11.63 2.88
CA PHE A 46 2.57 -11.02 4.15
C PHE A 46 3.76 -10.10 3.96
N ILE A 47 3.58 -8.81 4.26
CA ILE A 47 4.66 -7.83 4.22
C ILE A 47 5.41 -7.87 5.56
N PRO A 48 6.72 -8.17 5.56
CA PRO A 48 7.55 -8.15 6.77
C PRO A 48 7.48 -6.78 7.47
N LYS A 49 7.59 -6.79 8.80
CA LYS A 49 7.44 -5.57 9.62
C LYS A 49 8.46 -4.51 9.22
N GLU A 50 9.68 -4.92 8.89
CA GLU A 50 10.78 -4.05 8.48
C GLU A 50 10.40 -3.29 7.22
N ASN A 51 9.91 -4.01 6.20
CA ASN A 51 9.44 -3.42 4.95
C ASN A 51 8.24 -2.50 5.17
N ARG A 52 7.31 -2.85 6.08
CA ARG A 52 6.18 -1.96 6.41
C ARG A 52 6.64 -0.65 7.03
N VAL A 53 7.62 -0.70 7.93
CA VAL A 53 8.20 0.50 8.54
C VAL A 53 8.90 1.35 7.48
N SER A 54 9.75 0.76 6.63
CA SER A 54 10.41 1.49 5.54
C SER A 54 9.40 2.10 4.56
N LEU A 55 8.32 1.39 4.23
CA LEU A 55 7.23 1.92 3.40
C LEU A 55 6.48 3.08 4.07
N SER A 56 6.21 3.00 5.38
CA SER A 56 5.60 4.11 6.13
C SER A 56 6.50 5.35 6.16
N GLN A 57 7.81 5.15 6.35
CA GLN A 57 8.76 6.27 6.34
C GLN A 57 8.90 6.87 4.94
N LEU A 58 8.96 6.03 3.90
CA LEU A 58 8.95 6.50 2.51
C LEU A 58 7.72 7.38 2.23
N TRP A 59 6.53 6.94 2.64
CA TRP A 59 5.29 7.73 2.51
C TRP A 59 5.37 9.07 3.24
N ARG A 60 5.91 9.09 4.47
CA ARG A 60 6.14 10.33 5.22
C ARG A 60 7.11 11.26 4.49
N CYS A 61 8.23 10.74 3.99
CA CYS A 61 9.23 11.54 3.27
C CYS A 61 8.65 12.15 1.99
N ILE A 62 7.78 11.43 1.26
CA ILE A 62 7.04 11.97 0.11
C ILE A 62 6.19 13.18 0.52
N ILE A 63 5.38 13.05 1.58
CA ILE A 63 4.52 14.14 2.07
C ILE A 63 5.35 15.36 2.50
N MET A 64 6.50 15.12 3.14
CA MET A 64 7.39 16.16 3.65
C MET A 64 8.36 16.69 2.59
N ASN A 65 8.32 16.17 1.35
CA ASN A 65 9.26 16.48 0.28
C ASN A 65 10.74 16.26 0.66
N ASP A 66 11.02 15.26 1.50
CA ASP A 66 12.35 14.88 1.96
C ASP A 66 13.01 13.89 0.98
N LYS A 67 13.83 14.42 0.07
CA LYS A 67 14.47 13.64 -1.00
C LYS A 67 15.50 12.64 -0.50
N GLU A 68 16.24 12.97 0.55
CA GLU A 68 17.26 12.08 1.12
C GLU A 68 16.58 10.91 1.83
N GLY A 69 15.54 11.19 2.63
CA GLY A 69 14.73 10.15 3.26
C GLY A 69 14.00 9.26 2.26
N MET A 70 13.47 9.84 1.17
CA MET A 70 12.88 9.07 0.07
C MET A 70 13.89 8.09 -0.54
N GLN A 71 15.12 8.54 -0.83
CA GLN A 71 16.16 7.68 -1.38
C GLN A 71 16.54 6.56 -0.40
N LYS A 72 16.75 6.90 0.87
CA LYS A 72 17.12 5.94 1.92
C LYS A 72 16.08 4.83 2.06
N HIS A 73 14.82 5.18 2.27
CA HIS A 73 13.77 4.20 2.54
C HIS A 73 13.38 3.41 1.28
N SER A 74 13.60 3.95 0.09
CA SER A 74 13.48 3.19 -1.17
C SER A 74 14.55 2.11 -1.30
N LEU A 75 15.80 2.40 -0.92
CA LEU A 75 16.88 1.42 -0.90
C LEU A 75 16.63 0.29 0.11
N GLU A 76 16.09 0.62 1.29
CA GLU A 76 15.69 -0.37 2.30
C GLU A 76 14.60 -1.32 1.76
N LEU A 77 13.75 -0.85 0.85
CA LEU A 77 12.74 -1.65 0.15
C LEU A 77 13.30 -2.42 -1.06
N GLY A 78 14.60 -2.34 -1.33
CA GLY A 78 15.25 -3.01 -2.44
C GLY A 78 15.14 -2.30 -3.79
N VAL A 79 14.67 -1.04 -3.82
CA VAL A 79 14.59 -0.25 -5.06
C VAL A 79 15.95 0.37 -5.36
N ALA A 80 16.74 -0.32 -6.19
CA ALA A 80 18.15 -0.02 -6.40
C ALA A 80 18.48 1.12 -7.40
N SER A 81 17.51 1.64 -8.17
CA SER A 81 17.82 2.60 -9.26
C SER A 81 17.31 4.02 -9.02
N LYS A 82 18.20 5.01 -9.22
CA LYS A 82 17.87 6.45 -9.31
C LYS A 82 16.82 6.73 -10.40
N THR A 83 16.83 5.95 -11.49
CA THR A 83 15.92 6.12 -12.64
C THR A 83 14.47 5.72 -12.36
N ALA A 84 14.22 4.78 -11.44
CA ALA A 84 12.85 4.37 -11.08
C ALA A 84 12.10 5.44 -10.28
N PHE A 85 12.83 6.29 -9.54
CA PHE A 85 12.27 7.30 -8.65
C PHE A 85 12.00 8.64 -9.36
N ASP A 86 12.91 9.08 -10.24
CA ASP A 86 12.77 10.36 -10.96
C ASP A 86 11.55 10.40 -11.90
N HIS A 87 11.22 9.28 -12.58
CA HIS A 87 10.10 9.27 -13.52
C HIS A 87 8.71 9.10 -12.88
N SER A 88 8.62 8.49 -11.69
CA SER A 88 7.34 8.11 -11.07
C SER A 88 6.75 9.16 -10.14
N LEU A 89 7.58 10.00 -9.50
CA LEU A 89 7.13 10.99 -8.51
C LEU A 89 7.36 12.46 -8.92
N VAL A 90 8.32 12.75 -9.81
CA VAL A 90 8.69 14.15 -10.14
C VAL A 90 7.99 14.68 -11.41
N THR A 91 7.48 13.81 -12.28
CA THR A 91 6.91 14.22 -13.59
C THR A 91 5.42 14.58 -13.57
N ARG A 92 4.75 14.58 -12.41
CA ARG A 92 3.31 14.93 -12.28
C ARG A 92 3.00 15.76 -11.03
N ALA A 93 3.84 16.75 -10.74
CA ALA A 93 3.48 17.87 -9.86
C ALA A 93 3.40 19.15 -10.71
#